data_AF-A0A815MET0-F1
#
_entry.id   AF-A0A815MET0-F1
#
_cell.length_a   1.000
_cell.length_b   1.000
_cell.length_c   1.000
_cell.angle_alpha   90.00
_cell.angle_beta   90.00
_cell.angle_gamma   90.00
#
_symmetry.space_group_name_H-M   'P 1'
#
loop_
_entity.id
_entity.type
_entity.pdbx_description
1 polymer ?
#
loop_
_entity_poly.entity_id
_entity_poly.type
_entity_poly.pdbx_seq_one_letter_code
_entity_poly.pdbx_strand_id
1 'polypeptide(L)'
;MGYSLWLVPPTNSKIISSLISTIKSFNCSFAPHVTIVSKIPLSTSIDEIKASLTAYFNEHSLPEVHIKSLHTGSEFFKRIFLRCQRTDSLVSLARFSKQTFANNNENIDQWVEDYDPHISLIYAEEKDCDDQELISQIDRLALIEKTWQGGKIQLVDTSAKLSEWKTVLDFDIPNSTSS
;
A
#
# COMPACT_ATOMS: atom_id res chain seq x y z
N MET A 1 4.28 -4.53 -16.17
CA MET A 1 2.93 -3.94 -16.13
C MET A 1 1.95 -5.04 -15.81
N GLY A 2 0.91 -4.76 -15.02
CA GLY A 2 -0.03 -5.76 -14.52
C GLY A 2 -0.88 -5.20 -13.37
N TYR A 3 -1.52 -6.09 -12.61
CA TYR A 3 -2.18 -5.67 -11.39
C TYR A 3 -1.17 -5.35 -10.28
N SER A 4 -1.59 -4.49 -9.36
CA SER A 4 -0.96 -4.26 -8.08
C SER A 4 -1.96 -4.52 -6.95
N LEU A 5 -1.50 -5.15 -5.89
CA LEU A 5 -2.28 -5.44 -4.70
C LEU A 5 -1.95 -4.40 -3.63
N TRP A 6 -2.97 -3.70 -3.16
CA TRP A 6 -2.86 -2.57 -2.25
C TRP A 6 -3.59 -2.84 -0.94
N LEU A 7 -2.96 -2.52 0.18
CA LEU A 7 -3.60 -2.46 1.49
C LEU A 7 -4.06 -1.02 1.76
N VAL A 8 -5.37 -0.84 1.86
CA VAL A 8 -6.02 0.44 2.16
C VAL A 8 -6.41 0.47 3.65
N PRO A 9 -6.14 1.57 4.38
CA PRO A 9 -6.52 1.68 5.78
C PRO A 9 -8.04 1.49 6.01
N PRO A 10 -8.46 1.06 7.22
CA PRO A 10 -9.87 0.83 7.55
C PRO A 10 -10.77 2.01 7.19
N THR A 11 -11.89 1.70 6.54
CA THR A 11 -12.89 2.70 6.20
C THR A 11 -13.44 3.36 7.47
N ASN A 12 -13.70 4.66 7.42
CA ASN A 12 -14.17 5.47 8.56
C ASN A 12 -13.17 5.62 9.72
N SER A 13 -11.90 5.25 9.54
CA SER A 13 -10.86 5.54 10.53
C SER A 13 -10.37 6.99 10.45
N LYS A 14 -9.86 7.54 11.56
CA LYS A 14 -9.21 8.87 11.53
C LYS A 14 -8.00 8.88 10.59
N ILE A 15 -7.27 7.76 10.52
CA ILE A 15 -6.06 7.65 9.70
C ILE A 15 -6.38 7.76 8.19
N ILE A 16 -7.43 7.09 7.69
CA ILE A 16 -7.79 7.21 6.27
C ILE A 16 -8.20 8.64 5.93
N SER A 17 -8.99 9.29 6.80
CA SER A 17 -9.42 10.68 6.59
C SER A 17 -8.24 11.65 6.60
N SER A 18 -7.30 11.50 7.54
CA SER A 18 -6.09 12.31 7.58
C SER A 18 -5.24 12.12 6.33
N LEU A 19 -4.96 10.88 5.92
CA LEU A 19 -4.16 10.59 4.72
C LEU A 19 -4.81 11.14 3.45
N ILE A 20 -6.13 10.97 3.26
CA ILE A 20 -6.85 11.54 2.11
C ILE A 20 -6.75 13.07 2.12
N SER A 21 -6.93 13.71 3.28
CA SER A 21 -6.82 15.17 3.39
C SER A 21 -5.42 15.65 3.02
N THR A 22 -4.38 14.95 3.46
CA THR A 22 -2.98 15.25 3.16
C THR A 22 -2.67 15.11 1.67
N ILE A 23 -3.06 14.00 1.04
CA ILE A 23 -2.82 13.78 -0.39
C ILE A 23 -3.54 14.88 -1.20
N LYS A 24 -4.78 15.22 -0.84
CA LYS A 24 -5.54 16.28 -1.50
C LYS A 24 -4.94 17.68 -1.33
N SER A 25 -4.34 17.99 -0.17
CA SER A 25 -3.68 19.30 0.01
C SER A 25 -2.50 19.51 -0.93
N PHE A 26 -1.94 18.43 -1.49
CA PHE A 26 -0.88 18.48 -2.51
C PHE A 26 -1.40 18.32 -3.94
N ASN A 27 -2.71 18.53 -4.17
CA ASN A 27 -3.36 18.38 -5.47
C ASN A 27 -3.17 16.99 -6.11
N CYS A 28 -2.86 15.98 -5.30
CA CYS A 28 -2.79 14.59 -5.73
C CYS A 28 -4.16 13.93 -5.61
N SER A 29 -4.45 12.99 -6.52
CA SER A 29 -5.73 12.29 -6.58
C SER A 29 -5.52 10.80 -6.74
N PHE A 30 -5.12 10.15 -5.65
CA PHE A 30 -5.05 8.69 -5.55
C PHE A 30 -5.46 8.26 -4.13
N ALA A 31 -5.91 7.01 -3.98
CA ALA A 31 -6.26 6.47 -2.67
C ALA A 31 -4.98 6.23 -1.84
N PRO A 32 -4.94 6.57 -0.55
CA PRO A 32 -3.82 6.20 0.31
C PRO A 32 -3.78 4.68 0.50
N HIS A 33 -2.62 4.09 0.24
CA HIS A 33 -2.41 2.66 0.32
C HIS A 33 -0.97 2.31 0.65
N VAL A 34 -0.76 1.09 1.14
CA VAL A 34 0.54 0.41 1.10
C VAL A 34 0.51 -0.59 -0.04
N THR A 35 1.46 -0.52 -0.96
CA THR A 35 1.58 -1.57 -2.00
C THR A 35 2.12 -2.85 -1.35
N ILE A 36 1.35 -3.94 -1.45
CA ILE A 36 1.72 -5.27 -0.95
C ILE A 36 2.59 -5.99 -1.98
N VAL A 37 2.14 -6.00 -3.23
CA VAL A 37 2.91 -6.55 -4.35
C VAL A 37 2.45 -5.89 -5.65
N SER A 38 3.34 -5.79 -6.63
CA SER A 38 3.07 -5.30 -7.98
C SER A 38 3.45 -6.35 -9.03
N LYS A 39 3.11 -6.08 -10.29
CA LYS A 39 3.42 -6.94 -11.44
C LYS A 39 2.72 -8.32 -11.39
N ILE A 40 1.54 -8.38 -10.77
CA ILE A 40 0.67 -9.55 -10.90
C ILE A 40 0.20 -9.62 -12.38
N PRO A 41 0.31 -10.75 -13.07
CA PRO A 41 -0.14 -10.88 -14.45
C PRO A 41 -1.62 -10.51 -14.63
N LEU A 42 -1.97 -9.85 -15.73
CA LEU A 42 -3.38 -9.52 -16.05
C LEU A 42 -4.22 -10.78 -16.35
N SER A 43 -3.57 -11.91 -16.64
CA SER A 43 -4.20 -13.20 -16.82
C SER A 43 -4.55 -13.90 -15.50
N THR A 44 -4.08 -13.40 -14.36
CA THR A 44 -4.39 -14.00 -13.05
C THR A 44 -5.87 -13.82 -12.74
N SER A 45 -6.55 -14.91 -12.39
CA SER A 45 -7.98 -14.89 -12.08
C SER A 45 -8.27 -14.08 -10.82
N ILE A 46 -9.20 -13.13 -10.94
CA ILE A 46 -9.64 -12.29 -9.81
C ILE A 46 -10.31 -13.15 -8.72
N ASP A 47 -11.08 -14.18 -9.12
CA ASP A 47 -11.75 -15.09 -8.18
C ASP A 47 -10.74 -15.95 -7.41
N GLU A 48 -9.67 -16.41 -8.07
CA GLU A 48 -8.59 -17.16 -7.41
C GLU A 48 -7.81 -16.29 -6.42
N ILE A 49 -7.55 -15.02 -6.78
CA ILE A 49 -6.95 -14.03 -5.85
C ILE A 49 -7.85 -13.88 -4.61
N LYS A 50 -9.16 -13.66 -4.82
CA LYS A 50 -10.12 -13.48 -3.73
C LYS A 50 -10.20 -14.72 -2.82
N ALA A 51 -10.26 -15.92 -3.40
CA ALA A 51 -10.27 -17.17 -2.66
C ALA A 51 -8.98 -17.36 -1.84
N SER A 52 -7.82 -17.07 -2.44
CA SER A 52 -6.52 -17.16 -1.79
C SER A 52 -6.37 -16.18 -0.62
N LEU A 53 -6.84 -14.93 -0.79
CA LEU A 53 -6.87 -13.94 0.29
C LEU A 53 -7.82 -14.36 1.42
N THR A 54 -8.97 -14.95 1.09
CA THR A 54 -9.93 -15.46 2.08
C THR A 54 -9.29 -16.57 2.92
N ALA A 55 -8.64 -17.54 2.27
CA ALA A 55 -7.92 -18.61 2.97
C ALA A 55 -6.80 -18.06 3.85
N TYR A 56 -6.00 -17.12 3.33
CA TYR A 56 -4.92 -16.49 4.10
C TYR A 56 -5.43 -15.82 5.39
N PHE A 57 -6.47 -14.98 5.30
CA PHE A 57 -6.98 -14.26 6.48
C PHE A 57 -7.80 -15.13 7.45
N ASN A 58 -8.14 -16.36 7.08
CA ASN A 58 -8.71 -17.32 8.04
C ASN A 58 -7.66 -17.93 8.97
N GLU A 59 -6.39 -17.95 8.56
CA GLU A 59 -5.31 -18.63 9.29
C GLU A 59 -4.26 -17.66 9.86
N HIS A 60 -4.25 -16.42 9.37
CA HIS A 60 -3.24 -15.42 9.73
C HIS A 60 -3.84 -14.18 10.39
N SER A 61 -3.04 -13.55 11.26
CA SER A 61 -3.38 -12.28 11.89
C SER A 61 -3.55 -11.16 10.88
N LEU A 62 -4.39 -10.19 11.21
CA LEU A 62 -4.59 -8.98 10.42
C LEU A 62 -3.26 -8.20 10.23
N PRO A 63 -3.02 -7.64 9.04
CA PRO A 63 -1.82 -6.87 8.77
C PRO A 63 -1.83 -5.61 9.62
N GLU A 64 -0.69 -5.33 10.25
CA GLU A 64 -0.51 -4.16 11.10
C GLU A 64 0.46 -3.21 10.42
N VAL A 65 0.09 -1.92 10.33
CA VAL A 65 0.93 -0.91 9.71
C VAL A 65 1.28 0.18 10.71
N HIS A 66 2.57 0.44 10.87
CA HIS A 66 3.10 1.50 11.73
C HIS A 66 3.83 2.53 10.88
N ILE A 67 3.38 3.78 10.92
CA ILE A 67 4.05 4.88 10.22
C ILE A 67 5.25 5.34 11.05
N LYS A 68 6.46 5.26 10.50
CA LYS A 68 7.70 5.52 11.23
C LYS A 68 8.32 6.88 10.93
N SER A 69 8.30 7.27 9.67
CA SER A 69 9.03 8.47 9.25
C SER A 69 8.50 8.99 7.93
N LEU A 70 8.66 10.29 7.74
CA LEU A 70 8.49 10.96 6.46
C LEU A 70 9.81 10.91 5.69
N HIS A 71 9.74 10.58 4.41
CA HIS A 71 10.90 10.53 3.52
C HIS A 71 10.57 11.20 2.20
N THR A 72 11.63 11.67 1.53
CA THR A 72 11.60 12.01 0.12
C THR A 72 12.47 11.06 -0.69
N GLY A 73 12.15 10.91 -1.97
CA GLY A 73 12.86 10.05 -2.89
C GLY A 73 12.87 10.64 -4.30
N SER A 74 13.70 10.06 -5.16
CA SER A 74 13.90 10.51 -6.55
C SER A 74 12.95 9.85 -7.55
N GLU A 75 12.20 8.82 -7.14
CA GLU A 75 11.28 8.10 -8.01
C GLU A 75 9.91 8.77 -8.05
N PHE A 76 9.26 8.80 -9.22
CA PHE A 76 7.95 9.41 -9.42
C PHE A 76 6.90 8.99 -8.38
N PHE A 77 6.82 7.70 -8.04
CA PHE A 77 5.85 7.18 -7.06
C PHE A 77 6.32 7.29 -5.60
N LYS A 78 7.58 7.64 -5.36
CA LYS A 78 8.20 7.81 -4.04
C LYS A 78 8.80 9.20 -3.89
N ARG A 79 8.14 10.25 -4.40
CA ARG A 79 8.65 11.63 -4.23
C ARG A 79 8.57 12.06 -2.78
N ILE A 80 7.38 12.06 -2.19
CA ILE A 80 7.17 12.25 -0.75
C ILE A 80 6.29 11.12 -0.24
N PHE A 81 6.76 10.39 0.76
CA PHE A 81 6.08 9.21 1.26
C PHE A 81 6.34 8.98 2.75
N LEU A 82 5.40 8.30 3.39
CA LEU A 82 5.50 7.83 4.76
C LEU A 82 6.06 6.41 4.73
N ARG A 83 7.26 6.20 5.26
CA ARG A 83 7.84 4.86 5.41
C ARG A 83 7.14 4.15 6.57
N CYS A 84 6.76 2.90 6.33
CA CYS A 84 6.13 2.04 7.31
C CYS A 84 7.14 1.05 7.89
N GLN A 85 6.86 0.57 9.10
CA GLN A 85 7.61 -0.55 9.67
C GLN A 85 7.32 -1.85 8.89
N ARG A 86 8.36 -2.65 8.66
CA ARG A 86 8.26 -4.06 8.27
C ARG A 86 7.75 -4.89 9.46
N THR A 87 6.45 -4.85 9.73
CA THR A 87 5.82 -5.71 10.76
C THR A 87 5.72 -7.14 10.25
N ASP A 88 5.76 -8.13 11.14
CA ASP A 88 5.70 -9.55 10.74
C ASP A 88 4.43 -9.88 9.94
N SER A 89 3.29 -9.32 10.34
CA SER A 89 2.01 -9.54 9.66
C SER A 89 1.95 -8.91 8.27
N LEU A 90 2.54 -7.73 8.07
CA LEU A 90 2.61 -7.07 6.77
C LEU A 90 3.61 -7.76 5.84
N VAL A 91 4.78 -8.14 6.36
CA VAL A 91 5.82 -8.87 5.62
C VAL A 91 5.31 -10.26 5.21
N SER A 92 4.61 -10.96 6.11
CA SER A 92 3.97 -12.25 5.81
C SER A 92 2.97 -12.13 4.66
N LEU A 93 2.12 -11.10 4.68
CA LEU A 93 1.14 -10.86 3.61
C LEU A 93 1.82 -10.52 2.28
N ALA A 94 2.89 -9.72 2.30
CA ALA A 94 3.67 -9.38 1.11
C ALA A 94 4.36 -10.61 0.51
N ARG A 95 5.01 -11.43 1.35
CA ARG A 95 5.64 -12.70 0.94
C ARG A 95 4.61 -13.64 0.31
N PHE A 96 3.48 -13.88 0.99
CA PHE A 96 2.41 -14.72 0.48
C PHE A 96 1.91 -14.21 -0.88
N SER A 97 1.59 -12.92 -0.97
CA SER A 97 1.07 -12.33 -2.20
C SER A 97 2.07 -12.42 -3.36
N LYS A 98 3.36 -12.23 -3.07
CA LYS A 98 4.43 -12.36 -4.06
C LYS A 98 4.58 -13.81 -4.55
N GLN A 99 4.57 -14.78 -3.66
CA GLN A 99 4.67 -16.20 -3.99
C GLN A 99 3.46 -16.70 -4.80
N THR A 100 2.26 -16.26 -4.41
CA THR A 100 1.01 -16.78 -4.98
C THR A 100 0.64 -16.09 -6.29
N PHE A 101 0.83 -14.77 -6.40
CA PHE A 101 0.25 -13.98 -7.50
C PHE A 101 1.28 -13.37 -8.46
N ALA A 102 2.54 -13.24 -8.06
CA ALA A 102 3.57 -12.50 -8.82
C ALA A 102 4.93 -13.22 -8.84
N ASN A 103 4.91 -14.55 -8.76
CA ASN A 103 6.13 -15.36 -8.81
C ASN A 103 6.67 -15.41 -10.24
N ASN A 104 7.63 -14.55 -10.52
CA ASN A 104 8.29 -14.37 -11.80
C ASN A 104 9.71 -14.94 -11.80
N ASN A 105 9.93 -16.06 -11.09
CA ASN A 105 11.24 -16.70 -10.88
C ASN A 105 12.28 -15.83 -10.13
N GLU A 106 11.83 -14.78 -9.45
CA GLU A 106 12.68 -14.00 -8.55
C GLU A 106 12.94 -14.76 -7.24
N ASN A 107 14.10 -14.53 -6.62
CA ASN A 107 14.36 -15.03 -5.28
C ASN A 107 13.44 -14.31 -4.29
N ILE A 108 12.45 -15.04 -3.77
CA ILE A 108 11.43 -14.50 -2.87
C ILE A 108 12.03 -13.96 -1.58
N ASP A 109 13.02 -14.63 -1.00
CA ASP A 109 13.61 -14.19 0.27
C ASP A 109 14.35 -12.88 0.10
N GLN A 110 15.13 -12.74 -0.98
CA GLN A 110 15.77 -11.47 -1.30
C GLN A 110 14.73 -10.37 -1.56
N TRP A 111 13.69 -10.66 -2.33
CA TRP A 111 12.61 -9.70 -2.60
C TRP A 111 11.92 -9.23 -1.31
N VAL A 112 11.70 -10.15 -0.35
CA VAL A 112 11.09 -9.84 0.95
C VAL A 112 12.03 -9.01 1.83
N GLU A 113 13.35 -9.23 1.74
CA GLU A 113 14.33 -8.38 2.42
C GLU A 113 14.35 -6.95 1.87
N ASP A 114 14.18 -6.81 0.56
CA ASP A 114 14.14 -5.51 -0.11
C ASP A 114 12.75 -4.82 -0.03
N TYR A 115 11.75 -5.49 0.55
CA TYR A 115 10.40 -4.95 0.68
C TYR A 115 10.37 -3.72 1.61
N ASP A 116 10.11 -2.55 1.02
CA ASP A 116 10.04 -1.24 1.68
C ASP A 116 8.58 -0.74 1.71
N PRO A 117 7.76 -1.14 2.70
CA PRO A 117 6.37 -0.71 2.80
C PRO A 117 6.28 0.79 3.06
N HIS A 118 5.44 1.47 2.29
CA HIS A 118 5.27 2.92 2.37
C HIS A 118 3.89 3.35 1.90
N ILE A 119 3.49 4.57 2.28
CA ILE A 119 2.31 5.27 1.78
C ILE A 119 2.78 6.52 1.08
N SER A 120 2.57 6.61 -0.23
CA SER A 120 2.90 7.83 -0.97
C SER A 120 1.92 8.95 -0.60
N LEU A 121 2.46 10.17 -0.49
CA LEU A 121 1.69 11.38 -0.27
C LEU A 121 1.66 12.24 -1.53
N ILE A 122 2.76 12.22 -2.30
CA ILE A 122 2.93 12.97 -3.55
C ILE A 122 3.55 12.07 -4.62
N TYR A 123 2.98 12.11 -5.81
CA TYR A 123 3.61 11.60 -7.03
C TYR A 123 4.08 12.78 -7.88
N ALA A 124 5.39 12.91 -8.08
CA ALA A 124 5.96 13.99 -8.87
C ALA A 124 7.38 13.64 -9.31
N GLU A 125 7.83 14.25 -10.39
CA GLU A 125 9.25 14.25 -10.75
C GLU A 125 10.03 15.16 -9.78
N GLU A 126 11.31 14.87 -9.58
CA GLU A 126 12.18 15.63 -8.66
C GLU A 126 12.22 17.13 -8.97
N LYS A 127 12.28 17.49 -10.25
CA LYS A 127 12.32 18.89 -10.71
C LYS A 127 11.05 19.68 -10.42
N ASP A 128 9.95 19.01 -10.13
CA ASP A 128 8.61 19.61 -9.99
C ASP A 128 8.19 19.73 -8.51
N CYS A 129 9.10 19.47 -7.56
CA CYS A 129 8.82 19.42 -6.13
C CYS A 129 9.83 20.24 -5.30
N ASP A 130 9.36 21.22 -4.53
CA ASP A 130 10.15 21.85 -3.47
C ASP A 130 9.91 21.10 -2.15
N ASP A 131 10.78 20.11 -1.89
CA ASP A 131 10.63 19.18 -0.78
C ASP A 131 10.58 19.86 0.60
N GLN A 132 11.32 20.96 0.82
CA GLN A 132 11.51 21.49 2.18
C GLN A 132 10.25 22.12 2.77
N GLU A 133 9.51 22.88 1.96
CA GLU A 133 8.25 23.48 2.39
C GLU A 133 7.19 22.40 2.61
N LEU A 134 7.13 21.40 1.72
CA LEU A 134 6.18 20.30 1.78
C LEU A 134 6.41 19.40 2.99
N ILE A 135 7.67 19.06 3.30
CA ILE A 135 8.05 18.31 4.50
C ILE A 135 7.57 19.05 5.76
N SER A 136 7.85 20.35 5.84
CA SER A 136 7.45 21.18 6.99
C SER A 136 5.92 21.23 7.18
N GLN A 137 5.15 21.16 6.09
CA GLN A 137 3.69 21.06 6.16
C GLN A 137 3.23 19.69 6.66
N ILE A 138 3.86 18.61 6.21
CA ILE A 138 3.47 17.24 6.56
C ILE A 138 3.85 16.89 8.00
N ASP A 139 5.00 17.34 8.48
CA ASP A 139 5.43 17.10 9.87
C ASP A 139 4.40 17.62 10.89
N ARG A 140 3.70 18.71 10.56
CA ARG A 140 2.62 19.27 11.40
C ARG A 140 1.36 18.40 11.46
N LEU A 141 1.20 17.44 10.56
CA LEU A 141 -0.01 16.60 10.47
C LEU A 141 -0.01 15.44 11.47
N ALA A 142 1.09 15.26 12.21
CA ALA A 142 1.22 14.22 13.25
C ALA A 142 0.82 12.82 12.76
N LEU A 143 1.20 12.48 11.52
CA LEU A 143 0.97 11.17 10.90
C LEU A 143 2.00 10.12 11.35
N ILE A 144 3.17 10.58 11.81
CA ILE A 144 4.22 9.74 12.38
C ILE A 144 3.69 9.10 13.68
N GLU A 145 4.11 7.87 13.96
CA GLU A 145 3.65 7.03 15.08
C GLU A 145 2.19 6.57 15.01
N LYS A 146 1.43 6.99 13.98
CA LYS A 146 0.10 6.44 13.75
C LYS A 146 0.20 4.99 13.30
N THR A 147 -0.74 4.20 13.79
CA THR A 147 -0.86 2.78 13.45
C THR A 147 -2.29 2.45 13.04
N TRP A 148 -2.44 1.37 12.28
CA TRP A 148 -3.73 0.72 12.10
C TRP A 148 -3.53 -0.77 11.86
N GLN A 149 -4.62 -1.52 12.01
CA GLN A 149 -4.66 -2.95 11.75
C GLN A 149 -5.82 -3.27 10.79
N GLY A 150 -5.59 -4.22 9.89
CA GLY A 150 -6.58 -4.64 8.90
C GLY A 150 -6.86 -3.55 7.87
N GLY A 151 -8.11 -3.49 7.40
CA GLY A 151 -8.56 -2.57 6.36
C GLY A 151 -9.10 -3.33 5.17
N LYS A 152 -8.75 -2.87 3.96
CA LYS A 152 -9.18 -3.50 2.71
C LYS A 152 -8.00 -3.84 1.83
N ILE A 153 -8.13 -4.92 1.07
CA ILE A 153 -7.25 -5.22 -0.04
C ILE A 153 -7.92 -4.77 -1.33
N GLN A 154 -7.22 -3.97 -2.13
CA GLN A 154 -7.64 -3.59 -3.47
C GLN A 154 -6.70 -4.20 -4.51
N LEU A 155 -7.26 -4.86 -5.53
CA LEU A 155 -6.51 -5.21 -6.73
C LEU A 155 -6.74 -4.09 -7.75
N VAL A 156 -5.67 -3.46 -8.19
CA VAL A 156 -5.72 -2.31 -9.09
C VAL A 156 -5.01 -2.65 -10.39
N ASP A 157 -5.68 -2.42 -11.51
CA ASP A 157 -5.07 -2.47 -12.83
C ASP A 157 -4.13 -1.28 -12.99
N THR A 158 -2.84 -1.56 -12.86
CA THR A 158 -1.75 -0.59 -12.99
C THR A 158 -1.01 -0.75 -14.33
N SER A 159 -1.62 -1.42 -15.32
CA SER A 159 -0.97 -1.64 -16.61
C SER A 159 -0.99 -0.43 -17.53
N ALA A 160 -1.84 0.57 -17.24
CA ALA A 160 -1.97 1.79 -18.00
C ALA A 160 -1.34 2.99 -17.27
N LYS A 161 -1.50 4.20 -17.83
CA LYS A 161 -1.09 5.44 -17.15
C LYS A 161 -1.91 5.68 -15.88
N LEU A 162 -1.38 6.46 -14.94
CA LEU A 162 -1.97 6.71 -13.62
C LEU A 162 -3.46 7.12 -13.68
N SER A 163 -3.84 7.96 -14.64
CA SER A 163 -5.24 8.42 -14.81
C SER A 163 -6.23 7.34 -15.24
N GLU A 164 -5.73 6.18 -15.65
CA GLU A 164 -6.51 5.03 -16.13
C GLU A 164 -6.45 3.85 -15.17
N TRP A 165 -5.77 4.00 -14.03
CA TRP A 165 -5.74 2.97 -13.00
C TRP A 165 -7.15 2.73 -12.44
N LYS A 166 -7.56 1.47 -12.37
CA LYS A 166 -8.90 1.06 -11.95
C LYS A 166 -8.83 -0.07 -10.93
N THR A 167 -9.61 0.05 -9.86
CA THR A 167 -9.83 -1.05 -8.93
C THR A 167 -10.68 -2.11 -9.61
N VAL A 168 -10.20 -3.36 -9.64
CA VAL A 168 -10.89 -4.51 -10.23
C VAL A 168 -11.35 -5.53 -9.18
N LEU A 169 -10.82 -5.44 -7.96
CA LEU A 169 -11.31 -6.18 -6.78
C LEU A 169 -11.23 -5.25 -5.56
N ASP A 170 -12.31 -5.23 -4.78
CA ASP A 170 -12.34 -4.66 -3.44
C ASP A 170 -12.66 -5.80 -2.46
N PHE A 171 -11.74 -6.06 -1.54
CA PHE A 171 -11.80 -7.15 -0.57
C PHE A 171 -11.70 -6.59 0.85
N ASP A 172 -12.81 -6.64 1.57
CA ASP A 172 -12.83 -6.31 3.00
C ASP A 172 -12.11 -7.41 3.79
N ILE A 173 -11.04 -7.04 4.50
CA ILE A 173 -10.37 -7.98 5.39
C ILE A 173 -11.33 -8.30 6.53
N PRO A 174 -11.62 -9.58 6.84
CA PRO A 174 -12.53 -9.94 7.91
C PRO A 174 -12.08 -9.29 9.22
N ASN A 175 -12.99 -8.62 9.93
CA ASN A 175 -12.70 -8.20 11.30
C ASN A 175 -12.46 -9.46 12.12
N SER A 176 -11.40 -9.49 12.93
CA SER A 176 -11.23 -10.54 13.93
C SER A 176 -12.47 -10.54 14.80
N THR A 177 -13.35 -11.52 14.63
CA THR A 177 -14.40 -11.81 15.59
C THR A 177 -13.70 -12.13 16.90
N SER A 178 -13.78 -11.21 17.86
CA SER A 178 -13.46 -11.50 19.26
C SER A 178 -14.17 -12.80 19.61
N SER A 179 -13.39 -13.85 19.83
CA SER A 179 -13.86 -15.13 20.35
C SER A 179 -14.28 -14.96 21.81
#